data_AF-A0A5C4MUG6-F1
#
_entry.id   AF-A0A5C4MUG6-F1
#
_cell.length_a   1.000
_cell.length_b   1.000
_cell.length_c   1.000
_cell.angle_alpha   90.00
_cell.angle_beta   90.00
_cell.angle_gamma   90.00
#
_symmetry.space_group_name_H-M   'P 1'
#
loop_
_entity.id
_entity.type
_entity.pdbx_description
1 polymer ?
#
loop_
_entity_poly.entity_id
_entity_poly.type
_entity_poly.pdbx_seq_one_letter_code
_entity_poly.pdbx_strand_id
1 'polypeptide(L)'
;MDLSSESADGVRNRLALKIVLGLVGVGVALGLIFGFAGATAMRALGFKSDPSASAPAPTPTAVTETPSADEPDDPSPTTPPPTTEPPDKPKEPRFEASSDAVAPGERIEFKGRAPELGAGSTLQVQRREEPDGEWSDFPVTATTRKGGTFSTWIVTSRTGSWEFRVVGDGFTSPSARVEIG
;
A
#
# COMPACT_ATOMS: atom_id res chain seq x y z
N MET A 1 -43.12 -32.60 -30.23
CA MET A 1 -42.62 -32.55 -28.85
C MET A 1 -41.21 -33.11 -28.87
N ASP A 2 -40.23 -32.22 -28.76
CA ASP A 2 -38.81 -32.53 -28.80
C ASP A 2 -38.32 -32.74 -27.34
N LEU A 3 -37.74 -33.90 -27.07
CA LEU A 3 -37.17 -34.27 -25.77
C LEU A 3 -35.76 -34.77 -26.03
N SER A 4 -34.75 -33.93 -25.83
CA SER A 4 -33.39 -34.28 -25.41
C SER A 4 -32.50 -33.03 -25.40
N SER A 5 -32.78 -32.13 -24.48
CA SER A 5 -31.80 -31.15 -24.00
C SER A 5 -30.80 -31.86 -23.08
N GLU A 6 -29.82 -32.53 -23.68
CA GLU A 6 -28.59 -32.92 -23.00
C GLU A 6 -27.82 -31.62 -22.67
N SER A 7 -28.04 -31.14 -21.45
CA SER A 7 -27.60 -29.82 -20.98
C SER A 7 -26.13 -29.87 -20.59
N ALA A 8 -25.35 -28.95 -21.19
CA ALA A 8 -23.92 -28.73 -20.95
C ALA A 8 -23.54 -28.45 -19.48
N ASP A 9 -24.53 -28.31 -18.60
CA ASP A 9 -24.38 -28.01 -17.18
C ASP A 9 -23.88 -29.22 -16.36
N GLY A 10 -24.21 -30.44 -16.78
CA GLY A 10 -23.81 -31.66 -16.06
C GLY A 10 -22.29 -31.91 -16.04
N VAL A 11 -21.61 -31.54 -17.12
CA VAL A 11 -20.15 -31.72 -17.26
C VAL A 11 -19.39 -30.66 -16.45
N ARG A 12 -19.87 -29.43 -16.46
CA ARG A 12 -19.27 -28.30 -15.72
C ARG A 12 -19.33 -28.51 -14.21
N ASN A 13 -20.46 -29.03 -13.71
CA ASN A 13 -20.63 -29.28 -12.28
C ASN A 13 -19.75 -30.42 -11.77
N ARG A 14 -19.52 -31.47 -12.58
CA ARG A 14 -18.60 -32.56 -12.21
C ARG A 14 -17.13 -32.13 -12.23
N LEU A 15 -16.77 -31.21 -13.11
CA LEU A 15 -15.42 -30.63 -13.16
C LEU A 15 -15.18 -29.69 -11.98
N ALA A 16 -16.13 -28.79 -11.69
CA ALA A 16 -16.07 -27.88 -10.56
C ALA A 16 -15.97 -28.63 -9.22
N LEU A 17 -16.77 -29.69 -9.04
CA LEU A 17 -16.72 -30.50 -7.82
C LEU A 17 -15.36 -31.19 -7.60
N LYS A 18 -14.73 -31.69 -8.68
CA LYS A 18 -13.39 -32.30 -8.61
C LYS A 18 -12.31 -31.28 -8.24
N ILE A 19 -12.39 -30.06 -8.77
CA ILE A 19 -11.45 -28.98 -8.48
C ILE A 19 -11.58 -28.54 -7.02
N VAL A 20 -12.81 -28.35 -6.53
CA VAL A 20 -13.06 -27.97 -5.13
C VAL A 20 -12.55 -29.05 -4.17
N LEU A 21 -12.80 -30.33 -4.45
CA LEU A 21 -12.34 -31.43 -3.60
C LEU A 21 -10.81 -31.53 -3.55
N GLY A 22 -10.12 -31.25 -4.65
CA GLY A 22 -8.65 -31.19 -4.69
C GLY A 22 -8.08 -30.06 -3.83
N LEU A 23 -8.66 -28.86 -3.91
CA LEU A 23 -8.24 -27.69 -3.12
C LEU A 23 -8.38 -27.91 -1.61
N VAL A 24 -9.46 -28.56 -1.17
CA VAL A 24 -9.68 -28.89 0.26
C VAL A 24 -8.60 -29.84 0.77
N GLY A 25 -8.19 -30.85 -0.01
CA GLY A 25 -7.12 -31.77 0.37
C GLY A 25 -5.76 -31.08 0.58
N VAL A 26 -5.41 -30.13 -0.30
CA VAL A 26 -4.16 -29.35 -0.21
C VAL A 26 -4.18 -28.42 1.00
N GLY A 27 -5.31 -27.77 1.28
CA GLY A 27 -5.46 -26.86 2.41
C GLY A 27 -5.26 -27.55 3.77
N VAL A 28 -5.76 -28.78 3.93
CA VAL A 28 -5.58 -29.57 5.16
C VAL A 28 -4.13 -29.98 5.39
N ALA A 29 -3.39 -30.34 4.33
CA ALA A 29 -1.98 -30.72 4.45
C ALA A 29 -1.09 -29.53 4.87
N LEU A 30 -1.34 -28.34 4.31
CA LEU A 30 -0.59 -27.12 4.67
C LEU A 30 -0.98 -26.59 6.07
N GLY A 31 -2.26 -26.66 6.44
CA GLY A 31 -2.74 -26.22 7.76
C GLY A 31 -2.14 -27.01 8.92
N LEU A 32 -1.84 -28.30 8.72
CA LEU A 32 -1.19 -29.13 9.75
C LEU A 32 0.30 -28.83 9.93
N ILE A 33 0.98 -28.22 8.96
CA ILE A 33 2.42 -27.87 9.05
C ILE A 33 2.62 -26.55 9.80
N PHE A 34 1.73 -25.56 9.59
CA PHE A 34 1.87 -24.22 10.20
C PHE A 34 1.11 -24.04 11.52
N GLY A 35 0.28 -25.00 11.93
CA GLY A 35 -0.63 -24.88 13.08
C GLY A 35 -0.06 -25.09 14.48
N PHE A 36 1.27 -24.99 14.70
CA PHE A 36 1.85 -25.29 16.03
C PHE A 36 2.98 -24.35 16.49
N ALA A 37 2.74 -23.03 16.54
CA ALA A 37 3.62 -22.10 17.27
C ALA A 37 2.83 -20.95 17.89
N GLY A 38 2.21 -21.21 19.04
CA GLY A 38 1.60 -20.19 19.89
C GLY A 38 2.55 -19.65 20.96
N ALA A 39 2.55 -18.33 21.11
CA ALA A 39 2.75 -17.54 22.33
C ALA A 39 4.02 -17.78 23.20
N THR A 40 4.93 -16.79 23.24
CA THR A 40 5.58 -16.30 24.48
C THR A 40 6.41 -15.03 24.23
N ALA A 41 6.37 -14.10 25.22
CA ALA A 41 7.30 -12.99 25.49
C ALA A 41 6.94 -11.55 25.05
N MET A 42 5.85 -10.99 25.60
CA MET A 42 5.80 -9.56 25.93
C MET A 42 6.10 -9.37 27.43
N ARG A 43 7.37 -9.10 27.80
CA ARG A 43 7.74 -8.64 29.15
C ARG A 43 9.21 -8.16 29.18
N ALA A 44 9.49 -6.97 28.65
CA ALA A 44 10.82 -6.36 28.83
C ALA A 44 10.88 -4.82 28.73
N LEU A 45 9.76 -4.10 28.70
CA LEU A 45 9.77 -2.63 28.74
C LEU A 45 8.88 -2.19 29.90
N GLY A 46 9.50 -2.15 31.08
CA GLY A 46 8.88 -1.82 32.36
C GLY A 46 8.34 -0.39 32.41
N PHE A 47 7.17 -0.17 31.82
CA PHE A 47 6.34 0.99 32.14
C PHE A 47 5.58 0.70 33.43
N LYS A 48 6.21 1.08 34.54
CA LYS A 48 5.54 1.18 35.83
C LYS A 48 4.64 2.42 35.77
N SER A 49 3.33 2.19 35.74
CA SER A 49 2.33 3.21 36.01
C SER A 49 2.27 3.42 37.52
N ASP A 50 2.70 4.58 37.99
CA ASP A 50 2.36 5.07 39.34
C ASP A 50 1.45 6.31 39.17
N PRO A 51 0.25 6.34 39.78
CA PRO A 51 -0.60 7.52 39.81
C PRO A 51 -0.26 8.43 41.01
N SER A 52 -0.49 9.73 40.85
CA SER A 52 -0.71 10.74 41.90
C SER A 52 0.52 11.38 42.59
N ALA A 53 0.78 12.67 42.31
CA ALA A 53 0.54 13.80 43.24
C ALA A 53 1.52 14.99 43.10
N SER A 54 0.93 16.20 43.10
CA SER A 54 1.43 17.48 43.64
C SER A 54 2.32 18.42 42.78
N ALA A 55 1.73 19.57 42.41
CA ALA A 55 2.43 20.84 42.14
C ALA A 55 2.95 21.46 43.46
N PRO A 56 3.91 22.42 43.44
CA PRO A 56 3.57 23.85 43.25
C PRO A 56 4.61 24.69 42.45
N ALA A 57 4.20 25.89 41.99
CA ALA A 57 5.05 26.89 41.32
C ALA A 57 5.71 27.88 42.31
N PRO A 58 6.84 28.51 41.93
CA PRO A 58 6.87 29.99 41.84
C PRO A 58 7.77 30.59 40.72
N THR A 59 7.42 31.79 40.23
CA THR A 59 8.20 32.76 39.39
C THR A 59 8.78 33.91 40.26
N PRO A 60 9.56 34.95 39.80
CA PRO A 60 10.19 35.32 38.49
C PRO A 60 11.68 35.86 38.54
N THR A 61 12.24 36.32 37.37
CA THR A 61 13.38 37.29 37.14
C THR A 61 14.81 36.69 37.10
N ALA A 62 15.79 36.96 36.19
CA ALA A 62 16.00 37.80 35.00
C ALA A 62 17.34 37.43 34.27
N VAL A 63 17.27 37.31 32.93
CA VAL A 63 18.18 37.74 31.81
C VAL A 63 19.67 37.32 31.72
N THR A 64 20.10 37.08 30.45
CA THR A 64 21.45 37.23 29.81
C THR A 64 22.10 35.84 29.57
N GLU A 65 22.29 35.26 28.37
CA GLU A 65 22.49 35.74 26.99
C GLU A 65 22.04 34.72 25.94
N THR A 66 21.58 35.23 24.80
CA THR A 66 21.26 34.51 23.56
C THR A 66 22.55 34.22 22.77
N PRO A 67 22.69 33.01 22.19
CA PRO A 67 22.89 32.94 20.76
C PRO A 67 21.77 32.12 20.11
N SER A 68 21.14 32.77 19.12
CA SER A 68 20.13 32.22 18.23
C SER A 68 20.73 31.06 17.44
N ALA A 69 20.11 29.89 17.50
CA ALA A 69 20.32 28.81 16.56
C ALA A 69 18.97 28.11 16.36
N ASP A 70 18.41 28.40 15.19
CA ASP A 70 17.28 27.80 14.49
C ASP A 70 16.32 26.92 15.30
N GLU A 71 15.14 27.51 15.48
CA GLU A 71 13.86 26.82 15.59
C GLU A 71 13.81 25.68 14.53
N PRO A 72 13.43 24.45 14.87
CA PRO A 72 13.08 23.48 13.85
C PRO A 72 11.90 24.06 13.09
N ASP A 73 12.11 24.38 11.81
CA ASP A 73 11.03 24.63 10.86
C ASP A 73 10.00 23.52 11.01
N ASP A 74 8.89 23.86 11.67
CA ASP A 74 7.64 23.12 11.61
C ASP A 74 7.31 23.07 10.11
N PRO A 75 7.34 21.90 9.44
CA PRO A 75 6.92 21.86 8.05
C PRO A 75 5.41 22.09 8.05
N SER A 76 5.06 23.37 7.90
CA SER A 76 3.75 23.86 7.53
C SER A 76 3.15 22.88 6.52
N PRO A 77 1.92 22.39 6.72
CA PRO A 77 1.30 21.45 5.80
C PRO A 77 1.16 22.14 4.44
N THR A 78 2.14 21.89 3.56
CA THR A 78 2.11 22.39 2.19
C THR A 78 0.96 21.67 1.52
N THR A 79 -0.14 22.41 1.39
CA THR A 79 -1.28 22.01 0.56
C THR A 79 -0.72 21.74 -0.84
N PRO A 80 -0.84 20.52 -1.38
CA PRO A 80 -0.34 20.24 -2.71
C PRO A 80 -1.01 21.18 -3.71
N PRO A 81 -0.27 21.72 -4.71
CA PRO A 81 -0.83 22.64 -5.69
C PRO A 81 -2.02 21.96 -6.42
N PRO A 82 -3.05 22.73 -6.81
CA PRO A 82 -4.14 22.19 -7.60
C PRO A 82 -3.57 21.60 -8.89
N THR A 83 -3.68 20.28 -9.04
CA THR A 83 -3.29 19.59 -10.28
C THR A 83 -4.30 19.96 -11.36
N THR A 84 -3.90 20.81 -12.30
CA THR A 84 -4.63 21.04 -13.55
C THR A 84 -4.71 19.72 -14.30
N GLU A 85 -5.90 19.12 -14.33
CA GLU A 85 -6.20 17.90 -15.09
C GLU A 85 -6.21 18.24 -16.61
N PRO A 86 -5.35 17.60 -17.44
CA PRO A 86 -5.46 17.72 -18.89
C PRO A 86 -6.78 17.07 -19.38
N PRO A 87 -7.43 17.63 -20.42
CA PRO A 87 -8.77 17.23 -20.83
C PRO A 87 -8.82 15.82 -21.45
N ASP A 88 -9.98 15.18 -21.29
CA ASP A 88 -10.44 13.86 -21.78
C ASP A 88 -9.76 13.35 -23.07
N LYS A 89 -8.67 12.61 -22.91
CA LYS A 89 -8.29 11.54 -23.84
C LYS A 89 -8.99 10.23 -23.41
N PRO A 90 -9.14 9.23 -24.30
CA PRO A 90 -9.62 7.90 -23.91
C PRO A 90 -8.94 7.47 -22.60
N LYS A 91 -9.76 7.04 -21.63
CA LYS A 91 -9.33 6.79 -20.25
C LYS A 91 -8.49 5.51 -20.24
N GLU A 92 -7.24 5.62 -20.64
CA GLU A 92 -6.29 4.53 -20.60
C GLU A 92 -5.79 4.33 -19.16
N PRO A 93 -5.42 3.09 -18.79
CA PRO A 93 -4.81 2.83 -17.51
C PRO A 93 -3.44 3.52 -17.43
N ARG A 94 -3.20 4.24 -16.33
CA ARG A 94 -1.97 5.03 -16.14
C ARG A 94 -1.45 4.86 -14.73
N PHE A 95 -0.14 4.80 -14.58
CA PHE A 95 0.54 4.82 -13.29
C PHE A 95 1.91 5.46 -13.47
N GLU A 96 2.17 6.54 -12.75
CA GLU A 96 3.37 7.34 -12.89
C GLU A 96 3.88 7.79 -11.54
N ALA A 97 5.20 7.83 -11.41
CA ALA A 97 5.89 8.46 -10.29
C ALA A 97 6.02 9.98 -10.53
N SER A 98 6.17 10.76 -9.46
CA SER A 98 6.49 12.18 -9.54
C SER A 98 7.88 12.46 -10.08
N SER A 99 8.80 11.52 -9.87
CA SER A 99 10.21 11.60 -10.25
C SER A 99 10.73 10.21 -10.62
N ASP A 100 11.60 10.13 -11.62
CA ASP A 100 12.27 8.90 -12.03
C ASP A 100 13.48 8.55 -11.13
N ALA A 101 13.94 9.51 -10.33
CA ALA A 101 15.03 9.34 -9.37
C ALA A 101 14.78 10.18 -8.10
N VAL A 102 15.12 9.63 -6.93
CA VAL A 102 14.99 10.30 -5.62
C VAL A 102 16.11 9.90 -4.66
N ALA A 103 16.38 10.74 -3.65
CA ALA A 103 17.31 10.38 -2.59
C ALA A 103 16.72 9.31 -1.64
N PRO A 104 17.55 8.54 -0.93
CA PRO A 104 17.08 7.60 0.09
C PRO A 104 16.28 8.30 1.19
N GLY A 105 15.07 7.83 1.47
CA GLY A 105 14.17 8.44 2.47
C GLY A 105 13.38 9.64 1.95
N GLU A 106 13.53 10.00 0.68
CA GLU A 106 12.69 11.00 0.02
C GLU A 106 11.29 10.42 -0.28
N ARG A 107 10.29 11.30 -0.36
CA ARG A 107 8.93 10.93 -0.73
C ARG A 107 8.81 10.82 -2.24
N ILE A 108 8.30 9.69 -2.71
CA ILE A 108 7.90 9.49 -4.11
C ILE A 108 6.38 9.51 -4.16
N GLU A 109 5.79 10.46 -4.89
CA GLU A 109 4.36 10.45 -5.15
C GLU A 109 4.05 9.61 -6.38
N PHE A 110 2.95 8.87 -6.33
CA PHE A 110 2.42 8.12 -7.47
C PHE A 110 1.02 8.59 -7.78
N LYS A 111 0.74 8.76 -9.07
CA LYS A 111 -0.59 9.14 -9.58
C LYS A 111 -0.96 8.20 -10.71
N GLY A 112 -2.25 7.88 -10.78
CA GLY A 112 -2.72 6.97 -11.81
C GLY A 112 -4.21 7.01 -12.03
N ARG A 113 -4.63 6.22 -13.02
CA ARG A 113 -6.02 6.03 -13.39
C ARG A 113 -6.24 4.55 -13.71
N ALA A 114 -7.28 3.99 -13.11
CA ALA A 114 -7.81 2.65 -13.30
C ALA A 114 -9.22 2.80 -13.89
N PRO A 115 -9.36 3.01 -15.21
CA PRO A 115 -10.63 3.37 -15.85
C PRO A 115 -11.74 2.32 -15.71
N GLU A 116 -11.34 1.05 -15.53
CA GLU A 116 -12.23 -0.08 -15.30
C GLU A 116 -12.75 -0.17 -13.87
N LEU A 117 -12.09 0.53 -12.93
CA LEU A 117 -12.47 0.54 -11.52
C LEU A 117 -13.36 1.74 -11.19
N GLY A 118 -14.41 1.47 -10.41
CA GLY A 118 -15.23 2.50 -9.78
C GLY A 118 -14.52 3.18 -8.61
N ALA A 119 -15.19 4.12 -7.95
CA ALA A 119 -14.69 4.72 -6.72
C ALA A 119 -14.71 3.70 -5.56
N GLY A 120 -13.76 3.81 -4.62
CA GLY A 120 -13.68 2.99 -3.42
C GLY A 120 -12.97 1.65 -3.60
N SER A 121 -12.40 1.38 -4.78
CA SER A 121 -11.60 0.18 -5.03
C SER A 121 -10.24 0.33 -4.35
N THR A 122 -9.74 -0.74 -3.74
CA THR A 122 -8.45 -0.73 -3.03
C THR A 122 -7.38 -1.34 -3.90
N LEU A 123 -6.31 -0.58 -4.13
CA LEU A 123 -5.20 -0.94 -4.98
C LEU A 123 -3.96 -1.17 -4.12
N GLN A 124 -3.39 -2.36 -4.22
CA GLN A 124 -2.15 -2.76 -3.56
C GLN A 124 -0.95 -2.28 -4.38
N VAL A 125 -0.04 -1.52 -3.77
CA VAL A 125 1.23 -1.17 -4.42
C VAL A 125 2.14 -2.39 -4.38
N GLN A 126 2.72 -2.72 -5.53
CA GLN A 126 3.72 -3.77 -5.66
C GLN A 126 5.02 -3.17 -6.17
N ARG A 127 6.13 -3.80 -5.78
CA ARG A 127 7.47 -3.46 -6.27
C ARG A 127 8.20 -4.70 -6.78
N ARG A 128 9.14 -4.48 -7.69
CA ARG A 128 10.18 -5.43 -8.08
C ARG A 128 11.50 -4.71 -8.31
N GLU A 129 12.61 -5.41 -8.12
CA GLU A 129 13.98 -4.87 -8.26
C GLU A 129 14.51 -5.06 -9.69
N GLU A 130 14.12 -6.16 -10.35
CA GLU A 130 14.57 -6.50 -11.70
C GLU A 130 13.38 -6.66 -12.64
N PRO A 131 13.53 -6.41 -13.96
CA PRO A 131 12.44 -6.52 -14.94
C PRO A 131 11.77 -7.90 -15.01
N ASP A 132 12.51 -8.96 -14.68
CA ASP A 132 12.03 -10.35 -14.67
C ASP A 132 11.88 -10.91 -13.24
N GLY A 133 12.06 -10.05 -12.23
CA GLY A 133 11.91 -10.41 -10.83
C GLY A 133 10.44 -10.59 -10.41
N GLU A 134 10.25 -11.25 -9.27
CA GLU A 134 8.92 -11.42 -8.68
C GLU A 134 8.38 -10.09 -8.14
N TRP A 135 7.10 -9.85 -8.37
CA TRP A 135 6.40 -8.74 -7.76
C TRP A 135 6.13 -9.05 -6.29
N SER A 136 6.50 -8.11 -5.42
CA SER A 136 6.26 -8.18 -3.98
C SER A 136 5.36 -7.04 -3.53
N ASP A 137 4.48 -7.32 -2.57
CA ASP A 137 3.63 -6.28 -2.00
C ASP A 137 4.47 -5.28 -1.20
N PHE A 138 4.28 -4.00 -1.51
CA PHE A 138 4.78 -2.89 -0.71
C PHE A 138 3.71 -2.50 0.31
N PRO A 139 4.02 -2.18 1.57
CA PRO A 139 3.01 -1.96 2.61
C PRO A 139 2.26 -0.61 2.48
N VAL A 140 1.79 -0.28 1.28
CA VAL A 140 1.01 0.91 0.94
C VAL A 140 -0.10 0.50 -0.02
N THR A 141 -1.29 1.05 0.22
CA THR A 141 -2.44 0.91 -0.66
C THR A 141 -2.87 2.28 -1.19
N ALA A 142 -3.53 2.30 -2.34
CA ALA A 142 -4.22 3.46 -2.87
C ALA A 142 -5.73 3.16 -2.95
N THR A 143 -6.56 4.19 -2.83
CA THR A 143 -8.01 4.06 -3.02
C THR A 143 -8.43 4.84 -4.25
N THR A 144 -9.20 4.22 -5.12
CA THR A 144 -9.72 4.88 -6.32
C THR A 144 -10.83 5.86 -5.96
N ARG A 145 -10.86 6.98 -6.68
CA ARG A 145 -11.89 8.01 -6.63
C ARG A 145 -12.82 7.86 -7.83
N LYS A 146 -13.83 8.74 -7.90
CA LYS A 146 -14.76 8.80 -9.04
C LYS A 146 -13.95 8.94 -10.34
N GLY A 147 -14.26 8.11 -11.33
CA GLY A 147 -13.53 8.07 -12.60
C GLY A 147 -12.22 7.25 -12.56
N GLY A 148 -12.02 6.44 -11.51
CA GLY A 148 -10.91 5.50 -11.42
C GLY A 148 -9.57 6.16 -11.09
N THR A 149 -9.53 7.45 -10.75
CA THR A 149 -8.29 8.15 -10.42
C THR A 149 -7.80 7.77 -9.03
N PHE A 150 -6.49 7.69 -8.85
CA PHE A 150 -5.90 7.41 -7.54
C PHE A 150 -4.55 8.13 -7.40
N SER A 151 -4.16 8.34 -6.15
CA SER A 151 -2.86 8.89 -5.79
C SER A 151 -2.39 8.25 -4.49
N THR A 152 -1.10 7.99 -4.39
CA THR A 152 -0.47 7.52 -3.15
C THR A 152 0.96 8.04 -3.09
N TRP A 153 1.67 7.78 -2.00
CA TRP A 153 3.08 8.10 -1.88
C TRP A 153 3.77 7.03 -1.05
N ILE A 154 5.07 6.86 -1.28
CA ILE A 154 5.93 5.99 -0.48
C ILE A 154 7.17 6.76 -0.03
N VAL A 155 7.78 6.28 1.06
CA VAL A 155 9.10 6.70 1.51
C VAL A 155 9.89 5.43 1.79
N THR A 156 11.10 5.35 1.27
CA THR A 156 11.99 4.20 1.49
C THR A 156 13.45 4.63 1.40
N SER A 157 14.28 4.08 2.28
CA SER A 157 15.74 4.28 2.24
C SER A 157 16.47 3.13 1.54
N ARG A 158 15.73 2.13 1.02
CA ARG A 158 16.31 1.06 0.21
C ARG A 158 16.73 1.62 -1.15
N THR A 159 18.03 1.66 -1.39
CA THR A 159 18.60 2.09 -2.67
C THR A 159 18.41 1.04 -3.76
N GLY A 160 18.55 1.44 -5.02
CA GLY A 160 18.44 0.58 -6.20
C GLY A 160 17.47 1.09 -7.26
N SER A 161 17.38 0.38 -8.38
CA SER A 161 16.35 0.61 -9.38
C SER A 161 15.13 -0.23 -9.03
N TRP A 162 13.99 0.41 -8.87
CA TRP A 162 12.76 -0.25 -8.48
C TRP A 162 11.68 0.01 -9.52
N GLU A 163 10.90 -1.01 -9.83
CA GLU A 163 9.67 -0.84 -10.58
C GLU A 163 8.49 -0.99 -9.66
N PHE A 164 7.55 -0.06 -9.77
CA PHE A 164 6.33 -0.02 -9.01
C PHE A 164 5.13 -0.20 -9.91
N ARG A 165 4.10 -0.88 -9.42
CA ARG A 165 2.78 -0.94 -10.05
C ARG A 165 1.71 -0.98 -8.99
N VAL A 166 0.45 -0.88 -9.41
CA VAL A 166 -0.69 -1.17 -8.55
C VAL A 166 -1.55 -2.29 -9.11
N VAL A 167 -2.09 -3.10 -8.22
CA VAL A 167 -3.00 -4.22 -8.54
C VAL A 167 -4.19 -4.21 -7.61
N GLY A 168 -5.36 -4.62 -8.08
CA GLY A 168 -6.55 -4.74 -7.23
C GLY A 168 -7.81 -4.95 -8.06
N ASP A 169 -8.78 -5.71 -7.53
CA ASP A 169 -10.08 -5.94 -8.17
C ASP A 169 -9.99 -6.43 -9.64
N GLY A 170 -8.96 -7.21 -9.97
CA GLY A 170 -8.70 -7.73 -11.33
C GLY A 170 -7.93 -6.77 -12.25
N PHE A 171 -7.68 -5.53 -11.82
CA PHE A 171 -6.87 -4.53 -12.52
C PHE A 171 -5.38 -4.73 -12.24
N THR A 172 -4.56 -4.45 -13.25
CA THR A 172 -3.12 -4.27 -13.12
C THR A 172 -2.72 -3.03 -13.91
N SER A 173 -2.02 -2.10 -13.26
CA SER A 173 -1.51 -0.91 -13.94
C SER A 173 -0.25 -1.20 -14.76
N PRO A 174 0.12 -0.31 -15.70
CA PRO A 174 1.50 -0.18 -16.15
C PRO A 174 2.46 0.01 -14.97
N SER A 175 3.74 -0.28 -15.18
CA SER A 175 4.78 -0.08 -14.18
C SER A 175 5.49 1.27 -14.34
N ALA A 176 5.88 1.89 -13.24
CA ALA A 176 6.74 3.06 -13.19
C ALA A 176 8.10 2.68 -12.58
N ARG A 177 9.20 3.06 -13.23
CA ARG A 177 10.55 2.82 -12.72
C ARG A 177 11.03 4.04 -11.93
N VAL A 178 11.66 3.80 -10.79
CA VAL A 178 12.26 4.83 -9.94
C VAL A 178 13.63 4.36 -9.45
N GLU A 179 14.63 5.21 -9.61
CA GLU A 179 15.98 5.02 -9.05
C GLU A 179 16.08 5.68 -7.67
N ILE A 180 16.62 4.96 -6.70
CA ILE A 180 16.78 5.44 -5.33
C ILE A 180 18.27 5.35 -4.98
N GLY A 181 18.95 6.48 -4.83
CA GLY A 181 20.41 6.51 -4.72
C GLY A 181 21.00 7.87 -4.41
#